data_AF-I7KWW6-F1
#
_entry.id   AF-I7KWW6-F1
#
_cell.length_a   1.000
_cell.length_b   1.000
_cell.length_c   1.000
_cell.angle_alpha   90.00
_cell.angle_beta   90.00
_cell.angle_gamma   90.00
#
_symmetry.space_group_name_H-M   'P 1'
#
loop_
_entity.id
_entity.type
_entity.pdbx_description
1 polymer ?
#
loop_
_entity_poly.entity_id
_entity_poly.type
_entity_poly.pdbx_seq_one_letter_code
_entity_poly.pdbx_strand_id
1 'polypeptide(L)'
;MDFEELKGKTLDELRELGKELGIKSVTRLRKSELIEEILKLQEENNDEKDIKEDIPVIIPEVEKELEEIKLHDIDVDKRNKLQELLVDSDTVEGIFELIENQSYGFLRLDNYQQGPRDVYVSPSQIRKFNLRTGDKVKGKARIPNETEKYRALLYLQEINGLPPEKIQGRKAFENLTPIYPTKRLTLETSGNELATRLIDILAPIGRGQRGLIVAPPKAGKTVLLKKIANAITRNHPDVELIVLLIDERPEEVTDMQRSIQGEVVYSTFDEEPENHTRVAELVLERAKRLVELKKMWLFCLIA
;
A
#
# COMPACT_ATOMS: atom_id res chain seq x y z
N MET A 1 -39.93 23.86 -22.50
CA MET A 1 -41.11 24.12 -23.35
C MET A 1 -41.73 22.79 -23.69
N ASP A 2 -43.03 22.72 -23.94
CA ASP A 2 -43.69 21.44 -24.22
C ASP A 2 -43.71 21.12 -25.73
N PHE A 3 -43.78 19.84 -26.09
CA PHE A 3 -43.68 19.38 -27.49
C PHE A 3 -44.74 20.01 -28.40
N GLU A 4 -45.94 20.27 -27.87
CA GLU A 4 -47.03 20.91 -28.63
C GLU A 4 -46.76 22.39 -28.96
N GLU A 5 -46.07 23.13 -28.09
CA GLU A 5 -45.73 24.54 -28.32
C GLU A 5 -44.68 24.70 -29.42
N LEU A 6 -43.70 23.80 -29.47
CA LEU A 6 -42.64 23.81 -30.47
C LEU A 6 -43.16 23.43 -31.87
N LYS A 7 -44.21 22.61 -31.94
CA LYS A 7 -44.85 22.22 -33.20
C LYS A 7 -45.58 23.40 -33.87
N GLY A 8 -46.12 24.30 -33.05
CA GLY A 8 -46.83 25.51 -33.47
C GLY A 8 -45.93 26.63 -34.03
N LYS A 9 -44.62 26.62 -33.70
CA LYS A 9 -43.66 27.62 -34.19
C LYS A 9 -43.27 27.42 -35.66
N THR A 10 -42.86 28.48 -36.33
CA THR A 10 -42.33 28.42 -37.69
C THR A 10 -40.93 27.79 -37.73
N LEU A 11 -40.50 27.29 -38.89
CA LEU A 11 -39.20 26.63 -39.01
C LEU A 11 -38.03 27.58 -38.74
N ASP A 12 -38.20 28.86 -39.05
CA ASP A 12 -37.16 29.87 -38.84
C ASP A 12 -37.03 30.23 -37.35
N GLU A 13 -38.13 30.34 -36.62
CA GLU A 13 -38.13 30.51 -35.16
C GLU A 13 -37.48 29.31 -34.44
N LEU A 14 -37.75 28.08 -34.90
CA LEU A 14 -37.11 26.88 -34.34
C LEU A 14 -35.60 26.84 -34.62
N ARG A 15 -35.16 27.40 -35.76
CA ARG A 15 -33.73 27.50 -36.09
C ARG A 15 -33.02 28.56 -35.27
N GLU A 16 -33.65 29.69 -34.98
CA GLU A 16 -33.10 30.68 -34.05
C GLU A 16 -32.98 30.10 -32.65
N LEU A 17 -34.04 29.44 -32.17
CA LEU A 17 -34.06 28.81 -30.85
C LEU A 17 -33.00 27.69 -30.74
N GLY A 18 -32.81 26.91 -31.80
CA GLY A 18 -31.75 25.91 -31.88
C GLY A 18 -30.33 26.51 -31.91
N LYS A 19 -30.12 27.71 -32.47
CA LYS A 19 -28.82 28.40 -32.40
C LYS A 19 -28.53 28.92 -31.00
N GLU A 20 -29.52 29.50 -30.34
CA GLU A 20 -29.38 29.98 -28.96
C GLU A 20 -29.05 28.84 -27.98
N LEU A 21 -29.62 27.66 -28.22
CA LEU A 21 -29.33 26.43 -27.45
C LEU A 21 -28.05 25.69 -27.91
N GLY A 22 -27.30 26.23 -28.88
CA GLY A 22 -25.97 25.72 -29.25
C GLY A 22 -25.93 24.60 -30.29
N ILE A 23 -27.02 24.30 -31.00
CA ILE A 23 -27.06 23.27 -32.05
C ILE A 23 -26.27 23.74 -33.29
N LYS A 24 -25.17 23.04 -33.62
CA LYS A 24 -24.25 23.44 -34.71
C LYS A 24 -24.83 23.24 -36.14
N SER A 25 -25.89 22.45 -36.31
CA SER A 25 -26.39 22.00 -37.64
C SER A 25 -27.88 22.29 -37.91
N VAL A 26 -28.42 23.35 -37.33
CA VAL A 26 -29.85 23.77 -37.41
C VAL A 26 -30.44 23.88 -38.83
N THR A 27 -29.62 24.22 -39.83
CA THR A 27 -30.10 24.40 -41.22
C THR A 27 -30.29 23.07 -41.95
N ARG A 28 -29.62 22.00 -41.52
CA ARG A 28 -29.63 20.68 -42.16
C ARG A 28 -30.75 19.76 -41.64
N LEU A 29 -31.30 20.08 -40.47
CA LEU A 29 -32.32 19.29 -39.78
C LEU A 29 -33.72 19.62 -40.30
N ARG A 30 -34.56 18.59 -40.38
CA ARG A 30 -36.00 18.76 -40.67
C ARG A 30 -36.71 19.30 -39.44
N LYS A 31 -37.90 19.89 -39.63
CA LYS A 31 -38.68 20.51 -38.55
C LYS A 31 -38.89 19.56 -37.35
N SER A 32 -39.18 18.28 -37.60
CA SER A 32 -39.39 17.28 -36.56
C SER A 32 -38.11 16.96 -35.78
N GLU A 33 -37.00 16.75 -36.49
CA GLU A 33 -35.69 16.43 -35.91
C GLU A 33 -35.15 17.60 -35.08
N LEU A 34 -35.41 18.83 -35.52
CA LEU A 34 -34.98 20.03 -34.80
C LEU A 34 -35.77 20.23 -33.50
N ILE A 35 -37.06 19.85 -33.47
CA ILE A 35 -37.89 19.92 -32.26
C ILE A 35 -37.42 18.91 -31.21
N GLU A 36 -37.13 17.67 -31.64
CA GLU A 36 -36.60 16.63 -30.76
C GLU A 36 -35.25 17.01 -30.15
N GLU A 37 -34.34 17.56 -30.96
CA GLU A 37 -33.01 17.97 -30.48
C GLU A 37 -33.08 19.15 -29.49
N ILE A 38 -34.02 20.08 -29.72
CA ILE A 38 -34.27 21.21 -28.81
C ILE A 38 -34.84 20.74 -27.47
N LEU A 39 -35.75 19.77 -27.46
CA LEU A 39 -36.32 19.23 -26.21
C LEU A 39 -35.27 18.47 -25.41
N LYS A 40 -34.46 17.66 -26.09
CA LYS A 40 -33.39 16.89 -25.45
C LYS A 40 -32.36 17.79 -24.77
N LEU A 41 -31.96 18.87 -25.43
CA LEU A 41 -31.04 19.86 -24.83
C LEU A 41 -31.70 20.70 -23.73
N GLN A 42 -33.03 20.88 -23.75
CA GLN A 42 -33.75 21.53 -22.66
C GLN A 42 -33.86 20.64 -21.42
N GLU A 43 -34.00 19.32 -21.58
CA GLU A 43 -33.93 18.36 -20.49
C GLU A 43 -32.52 18.32 -19.88
N GLU A 44 -31.47 18.21 -20.71
CA GLU A 44 -30.08 18.23 -20.25
C GLU A 44 -29.70 19.54 -19.51
N ASN A 45 -30.22 20.70 -19.93
CA ASN A 45 -30.00 21.98 -19.24
C ASN A 45 -30.86 22.20 -17.99
N ASN A 46 -31.99 21.49 -17.85
CA ASN A 46 -32.80 21.52 -16.62
C ASN A 46 -32.19 20.60 -15.56
N ASP A 47 -31.66 19.44 -15.96
CA ASP A 47 -30.87 18.58 -15.07
C ASP A 47 -29.63 19.33 -14.55
N GLU A 48 -28.96 20.16 -15.37
CA GLU A 48 -27.85 21.04 -14.93
C GLU A 48 -28.25 22.12 -13.90
N LYS A 49 -29.53 22.49 -13.78
CA LYS A 49 -29.99 23.49 -12.80
C LYS A 49 -30.37 22.87 -11.46
N ASP A 50 -30.91 21.65 -11.45
CA ASP A 50 -31.18 20.90 -10.21
C ASP A 50 -29.88 20.31 -9.60
N ILE A 51 -28.80 20.15 -10.38
CA ILE A 51 -27.47 19.76 -9.88
C ILE A 51 -26.75 20.90 -9.13
N LYS A 52 -27.20 22.16 -9.21
CA LYS A 52 -26.49 23.31 -8.59
C LYS A 52 -26.69 23.48 -7.08
N GLU A 53 -27.62 22.77 -6.45
CA GLU A 53 -27.79 22.81 -4.98
C GLU A 53 -27.05 21.70 -4.23
N ASP A 54 -26.61 20.63 -4.90
CA ASP A 54 -25.77 19.57 -4.31
C ASP A 54 -24.32 19.68 -4.81
N ILE A 55 -23.63 20.74 -4.39
CA ILE A 55 -22.16 20.79 -4.46
C ILE A 55 -21.62 19.88 -3.34
N PRO A 56 -20.93 18.77 -3.63
CA PRO A 56 -20.10 18.14 -2.62
C PRO A 56 -18.99 19.13 -2.25
N VAL A 57 -19.00 19.54 -0.99
CA VAL A 57 -17.97 20.34 -0.33
C VAL A 57 -16.60 19.87 -0.80
N ILE A 58 -15.82 20.76 -1.42
CA ILE A 58 -14.41 20.56 -1.72
C ILE A 58 -13.74 20.14 -0.41
N ILE A 59 -13.36 18.86 -0.31
CA ILE A 59 -12.66 18.35 0.87
C ILE A 59 -11.24 18.94 0.81
N PRO A 60 -10.80 19.76 1.78
CA PRO A 60 -9.48 20.41 1.77
C PRO A 60 -8.30 19.42 1.72
N GLU A 61 -8.54 18.14 1.98
CA GLU A 61 -7.56 17.06 1.90
C GLU A 61 -7.17 16.72 0.45
N VAL A 62 -8.09 16.84 -0.51
CA VAL A 62 -7.82 16.50 -1.93
C VAL A 62 -6.93 17.55 -2.59
N GLU A 63 -7.09 18.84 -2.25
CA GLU A 63 -6.22 19.92 -2.75
C GLU A 63 -4.78 19.79 -2.22
N LYS A 64 -4.61 19.45 -0.94
CA LYS A 64 -3.28 19.16 -0.37
C LYS A 64 -2.62 17.94 -1.01
N GLU A 65 -3.39 16.88 -1.27
CA GLU A 65 -2.90 15.69 -1.97
C GLU A 65 -2.46 16.03 -3.40
N LEU A 66 -3.12 16.96 -4.10
CA LEU A 66 -2.73 17.42 -5.44
C LEU A 66 -1.47 18.31 -5.44
N GLU A 67 -1.25 19.11 -4.40
CA GLU A 67 -0.04 19.94 -4.24
C GLU A 67 1.22 19.09 -4.01
N GLU A 68 1.13 18.00 -3.25
CA GLU A 68 2.25 17.09 -3.00
C GLU A 68 2.78 16.38 -4.25
N ILE A 69 1.92 16.16 -5.26
CA ILE A 69 2.29 15.40 -6.46
C ILE A 69 3.17 16.26 -7.42
N LYS A 70 3.42 17.55 -7.12
CA LYS A 70 4.23 18.49 -7.95
C LYS A 70 3.92 18.38 -9.45
N LEU A 71 2.65 18.37 -9.83
CA LEU A 71 2.24 18.46 -11.24
C LEU A 71 2.25 19.94 -11.65
N HIS A 72 3.37 20.51 -12.09
CA HIS A 72 3.32 21.84 -12.71
C HIS A 72 3.02 21.79 -14.22
N ASP A 73 3.19 20.64 -14.90
CA ASP A 73 3.05 20.54 -16.37
C ASP A 73 2.20 19.34 -16.83
N ILE A 74 0.95 19.22 -16.38
CA ILE A 74 0.02 18.20 -16.90
C ILE A 74 -1.18 18.86 -17.57
N ASP A 75 -1.42 18.41 -18.81
CA ASP A 75 -2.60 18.65 -19.65
C ASP A 75 -3.90 18.56 -18.83
N VAL A 76 -4.79 19.53 -18.95
CA VAL A 76 -5.96 19.71 -18.06
C VAL A 76 -6.81 18.43 -18.00
N ASP A 77 -6.95 17.73 -19.13
CA ASP A 77 -7.69 16.46 -19.23
C ASP A 77 -7.06 15.30 -18.44
N LYS A 78 -5.73 15.20 -18.40
CA LYS A 78 -5.04 14.18 -17.59
C LYS A 78 -5.17 14.45 -16.10
N ARG A 79 -5.24 15.73 -15.72
CA ARG A 79 -5.43 16.16 -14.33
C ARG A 79 -6.82 15.78 -13.83
N ASN A 80 -7.84 16.03 -14.64
CA ASN A 80 -9.23 15.69 -14.33
C ASN A 80 -9.41 14.16 -14.22
N LYS A 81 -8.84 13.40 -15.16
CA LYS A 81 -8.88 11.93 -15.11
C LYS A 81 -8.14 11.33 -13.91
N LEU A 82 -7.05 11.98 -13.48
CA LEU A 82 -6.33 11.56 -12.28
C LEU A 82 -7.11 11.89 -11.00
N GLN A 83 -7.79 13.05 -10.96
CA GLN A 83 -8.69 13.41 -9.86
C GLN A 83 -9.83 12.41 -9.70
N GLU A 84 -10.50 12.04 -10.80
CA GLU A 84 -11.57 11.04 -10.79
C GLU A 84 -11.07 9.69 -10.25
N LEU A 85 -9.91 9.21 -10.71
CA LEU A 85 -9.29 7.98 -10.21
C LEU A 85 -8.83 8.06 -8.75
N LEU A 86 -8.58 9.26 -8.22
CA LEU A 86 -8.18 9.47 -6.83
C LEU A 86 -9.39 9.41 -5.88
N VAL A 87 -10.57 9.84 -6.34
CA VAL A 87 -11.83 9.77 -5.57
C VAL A 87 -12.18 8.30 -5.26
N ASP A 88 -12.00 7.40 -6.23
CA ASP A 88 -12.24 5.97 -6.08
C ASP A 88 -10.99 5.17 -5.62
N SER A 89 -10.05 5.83 -4.93
CA SER A 89 -8.81 5.19 -4.46
C SER A 89 -8.71 5.15 -2.94
N ASP A 90 -8.28 4.00 -2.41
CA ASP A 90 -7.95 3.87 -0.99
C ASP A 90 -6.45 3.93 -0.77
N THR A 91 -6.06 4.37 0.42
CA THR A 91 -4.68 4.23 0.88
C THR A 91 -4.42 2.79 1.28
N VAL A 92 -3.43 2.17 0.66
CA VAL A 92 -2.97 0.82 0.94
C VAL A 92 -1.53 0.87 1.44
N GLU A 93 -1.19 -0.10 2.29
CA GLU A 93 0.17 -0.34 2.75
C GLU A 93 0.44 -1.84 2.67
N GLY A 94 1.58 -2.21 2.08
CA GLY A 94 1.93 -3.61 1.91
C GLY A 94 3.40 -3.82 1.58
N ILE A 95 3.82 -5.08 1.56
CA ILE A 95 5.20 -5.46 1.26
C ILE A 95 5.31 -5.81 -0.22
N PHE A 96 6.17 -5.12 -0.94
CA PHE A 96 6.39 -5.33 -2.35
C PHE A 96 7.12 -6.66 -2.60
N GLU A 97 6.54 -7.48 -3.46
CA GLU A 97 7.10 -8.73 -3.97
C GLU A 97 7.18 -8.63 -5.49
N LEU A 98 8.40 -8.70 -6.04
CA LEU A 98 8.61 -8.76 -7.48
C LEU A 98 8.34 -10.19 -7.96
N ILE A 99 7.51 -10.36 -8.99
CA ILE A 99 7.32 -11.66 -9.62
C ILE A 99 8.47 -11.89 -10.60
N GLU A 100 9.37 -12.78 -10.22
CA GLU A 100 10.48 -13.21 -11.06
C GLU A 100 9.91 -13.70 -12.41
N ASN A 101 10.49 -13.21 -13.50
CA ASN A 101 10.13 -13.45 -14.91
C ASN A 101 9.14 -12.48 -15.57
N GLN A 102 8.33 -11.70 -14.85
CA GLN A 102 7.28 -10.88 -15.50
C GLN A 102 7.46 -9.36 -15.36
N SER A 103 8.56 -8.89 -14.76
CA SER A 103 8.92 -7.47 -14.59
C SER A 103 7.89 -6.60 -13.84
N TYR A 104 6.80 -7.19 -13.34
CA TYR A 104 5.82 -6.58 -12.47
C TYR A 104 5.87 -7.22 -11.08
N GLY A 105 5.18 -6.63 -10.11
CA GLY A 105 5.08 -7.19 -8.77
C GLY A 105 3.75 -6.89 -8.12
N PHE A 106 3.61 -7.36 -6.88
CA PHE A 106 2.44 -7.14 -6.05
C PHE A 106 2.84 -6.58 -4.70
N LEU A 107 2.00 -5.72 -4.14
CA LEU A 107 2.03 -5.42 -2.71
C LEU A 107 1.21 -6.50 -1.99
N ARG A 108 1.87 -7.23 -1.10
CA ARG A 108 1.24 -8.19 -0.18
C ARG A 108 0.68 -7.43 1.00
N LEU A 109 -0.64 -7.43 1.16
CA LEU A 109 -1.33 -6.70 2.24
C LEU A 109 -1.57 -7.59 3.47
N ASP A 110 -1.71 -8.90 3.24
CA ASP A 110 -2.11 -9.85 4.28
C ASP A 110 -0.91 -10.70 4.70
N ASN A 111 -0.19 -10.25 5.74
CA ASN A 111 0.86 -11.02 6.41
C ASN A 111 1.91 -11.65 5.47
N TYR A 112 2.37 -10.92 4.45
CA TYR A 112 3.37 -11.41 3.47
C TYR A 112 2.86 -12.57 2.59
N GLN A 113 1.59 -12.96 2.75
CA GLN A 113 0.94 -14.00 1.98
C GLN A 113 0.30 -13.44 0.71
N GLN A 114 0.05 -14.33 -0.25
CA GLN A 114 -0.68 -13.95 -1.47
C GLN A 114 -2.15 -13.84 -1.13
N GLY A 115 -2.73 -12.69 -1.41
CA GLY A 115 -4.13 -12.41 -1.11
C GLY A 115 -4.91 -11.96 -2.34
N PRO A 116 -6.25 -12.10 -2.33
CA PRO A 116 -7.10 -11.47 -3.35
C PRO A 116 -7.07 -9.94 -3.27
N ARG A 117 -6.63 -9.38 -2.14
CA ARG A 117 -6.50 -7.94 -1.90
C ARG A 117 -5.17 -7.36 -2.36
N ASP A 118 -4.29 -8.18 -2.93
CA ASP A 118 -2.97 -7.74 -3.37
C ASP A 118 -3.07 -6.68 -4.46
N VAL A 119 -2.15 -5.71 -4.40
CA VAL A 119 -2.15 -4.55 -5.29
C VAL A 119 -1.05 -4.71 -6.32
N TYR A 120 -1.44 -4.73 -7.59
CA TYR A 120 -0.54 -4.77 -8.73
C TYR A 120 0.32 -3.51 -8.81
N VAL A 121 1.61 -3.70 -9.04
CA VAL A 121 2.59 -2.64 -9.27
C VAL A 121 3.20 -2.78 -10.65
N SER A 122 3.07 -1.73 -11.46
CA SER A 122 3.52 -1.76 -12.85
C SER A 122 5.05 -1.74 -12.98
N PRO A 123 5.62 -2.33 -14.05
CA PRO A 123 7.06 -2.27 -14.33
C PRO A 123 7.61 -0.84 -14.37
N SER A 124 6.81 0.12 -14.88
CA SER A 124 7.19 1.53 -14.93
C SER A 124 7.36 2.15 -13.54
N GLN A 125 6.48 1.83 -12.60
CA GLN A 125 6.60 2.29 -11.20
C GLN A 125 7.80 1.65 -10.51
N ILE A 126 8.00 0.34 -10.72
CA ILE A 126 9.14 -0.41 -10.15
C ILE A 126 10.47 0.23 -10.57
N ARG A 127 10.61 0.52 -11.87
CA ARG A 127 11.81 1.19 -12.41
C ARG A 127 11.94 2.63 -11.92
N LYS A 128 10.86 3.41 -11.95
CA LYS A 128 10.85 4.83 -11.55
C LYS A 128 11.30 5.02 -10.10
N PHE A 129 10.82 4.16 -9.19
CA PHE A 129 11.11 4.27 -7.76
C PHE A 129 12.22 3.33 -7.28
N ASN A 130 12.83 2.54 -8.18
CA ASN A 130 13.84 1.54 -7.86
C ASN A 130 13.39 0.59 -6.72
N LEU A 131 12.14 0.12 -6.83
CA LEU A 131 11.54 -0.80 -5.86
C LEU A 131 12.25 -2.15 -5.90
N ARG A 132 12.43 -2.74 -4.72
CA ARG A 132 13.02 -4.08 -4.54
C ARG A 132 12.11 -4.90 -3.64
N THR A 133 12.09 -6.20 -3.88
CA THR A 133 11.38 -7.15 -3.01
C THR A 133 11.70 -6.87 -1.53
N GLY A 134 10.67 -6.89 -0.67
CA GLY A 134 10.75 -6.55 0.75
C GLY A 134 10.54 -5.08 1.08
N ASP A 135 10.42 -4.19 0.09
CA ASP A 135 10.08 -2.79 0.36
C ASP A 135 8.65 -2.66 0.89
N LYS A 136 8.48 -2.01 2.04
CA LYS A 136 7.17 -1.64 2.55
C LYS A 136 6.70 -0.39 1.81
N VAL A 137 5.66 -0.51 1.01
CA VAL A 137 5.16 0.58 0.16
C VAL A 137 3.81 1.04 0.69
N LYS A 138 3.67 2.35 0.84
CA LYS A 138 2.40 3.01 1.14
C LYS A 138 2.00 3.90 -0.03
N GLY A 139 0.75 3.84 -0.44
CA GLY A 139 0.27 4.61 -1.58
C GLY A 139 -1.23 4.46 -1.81
N LYS A 140 -1.74 5.12 -2.86
CA LYS A 140 -3.15 5.04 -3.26
C LYS A 140 -3.32 3.94 -4.30
N ALA A 141 -4.29 3.05 -4.08
CA ALA A 141 -4.64 1.97 -5.01
C ALA A 141 -6.06 2.15 -5.51
N ARG A 142 -6.22 2.14 -6.83
CA ARG A 142 -7.53 2.19 -7.48
C ARG A 142 -8.17 0.80 -7.54
N ILE A 143 -9.49 0.79 -7.59
CA ILE A 143 -10.28 -0.40 -7.85
C ILE A 143 -9.96 -0.92 -9.27
N PRO A 144 -9.91 -2.25 -9.49
CA PRO A 144 -9.77 -2.80 -10.84
C PRO A 144 -10.93 -2.39 -11.74
N ASN A 145 -10.62 -2.11 -13.01
CA ASN A 145 -11.65 -1.94 -14.03
C ASN A 145 -12.23 -3.32 -14.44
N GLU A 146 -13.30 -3.36 -15.23
CA GLU A 146 -13.94 -4.61 -15.69
C GLU A 146 -12.99 -5.61 -16.37
N THR A 147 -11.86 -5.14 -16.91
CA THR A 147 -10.83 -5.94 -17.58
C THR A 147 -9.69 -6.41 -16.68
N GLU A 148 -9.61 -5.90 -15.44
CA GLU A 148 -8.48 -6.12 -14.53
C GLU A 148 -8.90 -7.02 -13.37
N LYS A 149 -8.05 -7.98 -12.99
CA LYS A 149 -8.33 -8.90 -11.88
C LYS A 149 -7.93 -8.34 -10.51
N TYR A 150 -6.93 -7.46 -10.48
CA TYR A 150 -6.31 -6.96 -9.25
C TYR A 150 -6.40 -5.44 -9.18
N ARG A 151 -6.46 -4.92 -7.95
CA ARG A 151 -6.27 -3.48 -7.68
C ARG A 151 -4.90 -3.05 -8.21
N ALA A 152 -4.78 -1.83 -8.69
CA ALA A 152 -3.51 -1.29 -9.19
C ALA A 152 -3.05 -0.10 -8.38
N LEU A 153 -1.74 -0.04 -8.10
CA LEU A 153 -1.12 1.11 -7.45
C LEU A 153 -1.22 2.31 -8.39
N LEU A 154 -1.90 3.36 -7.97
CA LEU A 154 -2.03 4.61 -8.73
C LEU A 154 -0.86 5.54 -8.40
N TYR A 155 -0.68 5.80 -7.11
CA TYR A 155 0.32 6.74 -6.61
C TYR A 155 1.08 6.13 -5.44
N LEU A 156 2.41 6.29 -5.46
CA LEU A 156 3.29 5.84 -4.38
C LEU A 156 3.62 7.05 -3.49
N GLN A 157 3.31 6.96 -2.21
CA GLN A 157 3.53 8.03 -1.23
C GLN A 157 4.85 7.83 -0.47
N GLU A 158 5.05 6.63 0.07
CA GLU A 158 6.20 6.32 0.91
C GLU A 158 6.74 4.93 0.59
N ILE A 159 8.04 4.77 0.77
CA ILE A 159 8.70 3.47 0.80
C ILE A 159 9.43 3.40 2.14
N ASN A 160 9.21 2.35 2.92
CA ASN A 160 9.82 2.12 4.22
C ASN A 160 9.68 3.33 5.18
N GLY A 161 8.53 4.01 5.16
CA GLY A 161 8.25 5.20 5.96
C GLY A 161 9.03 6.45 5.54
N LEU A 162 9.59 6.47 4.33
CA LEU A 162 10.31 7.61 3.78
C LEU A 162 9.77 8.02 2.40
N PRO A 163 9.83 9.31 2.06
CA PRO A 163 9.55 9.77 0.71
C PRO A 163 10.46 9.09 -0.32
N PRO A 164 9.97 8.78 -1.53
CA PRO A 164 10.69 7.97 -2.51
C PRO A 164 12.02 8.60 -2.95
N GLU A 165 12.08 9.93 -2.96
CA GLU A 165 13.26 10.73 -3.28
C GLU A 165 14.45 10.40 -2.36
N LYS A 166 14.20 10.07 -1.08
CA LYS A 166 15.26 9.76 -0.10
C LYS A 166 15.82 8.34 -0.25
N ILE A 167 15.18 7.47 -1.02
CA ILE A 167 15.53 6.05 -1.11
C ILE A 167 16.44 5.74 -2.30
N GLN A 168 16.43 6.57 -3.34
CA GLN A 168 17.21 6.34 -4.55
C GLN A 168 18.72 6.19 -4.30
N GLY A 169 19.26 6.74 -3.19
CA GLY A 169 20.68 6.65 -2.81
C GLY A 169 21.06 5.49 -1.88
N ARG A 170 20.15 4.58 -1.52
CA ARG A 170 20.48 3.48 -0.59
C ARG A 170 21.49 2.50 -1.21
N LYS A 171 22.48 2.09 -0.41
CA LYS A 171 23.39 1.00 -0.80
C LYS A 171 22.64 -0.32 -0.72
N ALA A 172 22.88 -1.22 -1.69
CA ALA A 172 22.38 -2.58 -1.61
C ALA A 172 23.00 -3.31 -0.41
N PHE A 173 22.21 -4.15 0.26
CA PHE A 173 22.62 -4.91 1.44
C PHE A 173 23.87 -5.76 1.17
N GLU A 174 23.94 -6.37 -0.01
CA GLU A 174 25.04 -7.24 -0.45
C GLU A 174 26.37 -6.49 -0.55
N ASN A 175 26.33 -5.16 -0.70
CA ASN A 175 27.50 -4.30 -0.78
C ASN A 175 27.91 -3.73 0.59
N LEU A 176 27.21 -4.09 1.66
CA LEU A 176 27.59 -3.70 3.02
C LEU A 176 28.73 -4.60 3.53
N THR A 177 29.67 -4.01 4.26
CA THR A 177 30.77 -4.77 4.86
C THR A 177 30.27 -5.52 6.11
N PRO A 178 30.36 -6.85 6.14
CA PRO A 178 30.01 -7.61 7.33
C PRO A 178 31.06 -7.35 8.43
N ILE A 179 30.60 -7.02 9.63
CA ILE A 179 31.44 -6.81 10.81
C ILE A 179 30.87 -7.57 12.00
N TYR A 180 31.72 -7.90 12.97
CA TYR A 180 31.25 -8.47 14.22
C TYR A 180 30.39 -7.45 15.01
N PRO A 181 29.41 -7.92 15.79
CA PRO A 181 28.62 -7.04 16.65
C PRO A 181 29.50 -6.29 17.65
N THR A 182 29.43 -4.96 17.62
CA THR A 182 30.17 -4.07 18.55
C THR A 182 29.26 -3.43 19.59
N LYS A 183 27.94 -3.42 19.34
CA LYS A 183 26.94 -2.87 20.24
C LYS A 183 26.13 -4.01 20.85
N ARG A 184 26.02 -4.03 22.17
CA ARG A 184 25.26 -5.04 22.92
C ARG A 184 23.77 -4.70 22.96
N LEU A 185 22.92 -5.72 22.89
CA LEU A 185 21.50 -5.67 23.19
C LEU A 185 21.28 -6.26 24.59
N THR A 186 21.15 -5.40 25.59
CA THR A 186 20.85 -5.80 26.96
C THR A 186 19.39 -6.26 27.08
N LEU A 187 19.17 -7.41 27.71
CA LEU A 187 17.86 -8.07 27.85
C LEU A 187 17.32 -8.02 29.30
N GLU A 188 18.16 -7.69 30.27
CA GLU A 188 17.73 -7.45 31.64
C GLU A 188 16.68 -6.33 31.69
N THR A 189 15.55 -6.57 32.36
CA THR A 189 14.43 -5.61 32.47
C THR A 189 14.03 -5.39 33.92
N SER A 190 13.58 -6.44 34.61
CA SER A 190 13.21 -6.41 36.03
C SER A 190 14.01 -7.45 36.80
N GLY A 191 14.18 -7.24 38.12
CA GLY A 191 14.96 -8.15 38.96
C GLY A 191 14.41 -9.59 38.99
N ASN A 192 13.12 -9.77 38.71
CA ASN A 192 12.45 -11.06 38.71
C ASN A 192 12.67 -11.84 37.40
N GLU A 193 13.10 -11.19 36.32
CA GLU A 193 13.33 -11.88 35.05
C GLU A 193 14.73 -12.46 34.94
N LEU A 194 14.89 -13.61 35.59
CA LEU A 194 16.15 -14.35 35.67
C LEU A 194 16.63 -14.86 34.30
N ALA A 195 15.71 -15.26 33.42
CA ALA A 195 16.06 -15.85 32.12
C ALA A 195 16.86 -14.87 31.23
N THR A 196 16.40 -13.64 31.08
CA THR A 196 17.08 -12.65 30.23
C THR A 196 18.40 -12.19 30.86
N ARG A 197 18.47 -12.12 32.19
CA ARG A 197 19.71 -11.84 32.94
C ARG A 197 20.76 -12.92 32.73
N LEU A 198 20.36 -14.19 32.76
CA LEU A 198 21.26 -15.31 32.48
C LEU A 198 21.79 -15.26 31.04
N ILE A 199 20.95 -14.94 30.06
CA ILE A 199 21.41 -14.72 28.67
C ILE A 199 22.44 -13.60 28.63
N ASP A 200 22.16 -12.48 29.28
CA ASP A 200 23.08 -11.35 29.35
C ASP A 200 24.46 -11.70 29.92
N ILE A 201 24.55 -12.65 30.85
CA ILE A 201 25.82 -13.07 31.46
C ILE A 201 26.51 -14.15 30.62
N LEU A 202 25.78 -15.18 30.20
CA LEU A 202 26.35 -16.40 29.61
C LEU A 202 26.47 -16.33 28.09
N ALA A 203 25.54 -15.66 27.42
CA ALA A 203 25.41 -15.62 25.97
C ALA A 203 24.93 -14.23 25.49
N PRO A 204 25.72 -13.17 25.71
CA PRO A 204 25.32 -11.80 25.41
C PRO A 204 24.98 -11.64 23.92
N ILE A 205 23.85 -10.99 23.64
CA ILE A 205 23.38 -10.75 22.27
C ILE A 205 23.87 -9.38 21.80
N GLY A 206 24.50 -9.35 20.63
CA GLY A 206 24.93 -8.14 19.95
C GLY A 206 23.99 -7.72 18.81
N ARG A 207 24.09 -6.45 18.43
CA ARG A 207 23.43 -5.90 17.25
C ARG A 207 24.07 -6.50 15.98
N GLY A 208 23.30 -7.29 15.23
CA GLY A 208 23.80 -8.10 14.10
C GLY A 208 24.26 -9.51 14.50
N GLN A 209 23.99 -9.94 15.75
CA GLN A 209 24.30 -11.28 16.22
C GLN A 209 23.51 -12.34 15.43
N ARG A 210 24.18 -13.44 15.10
CA ARG A 210 23.54 -14.68 14.65
C ARG A 210 23.55 -15.65 15.81
N GLY A 211 22.38 -16.10 16.23
CA GLY A 211 22.20 -16.96 17.39
C GLY A 211 21.25 -18.10 17.08
N LEU A 212 21.42 -19.22 17.77
CA LEU A 212 20.55 -20.38 17.69
C LEU A 212 20.17 -20.79 19.10
N ILE A 213 18.87 -20.93 19.37
CA ILE A 213 18.36 -21.46 20.63
C ILE A 213 18.03 -22.93 20.39
N VAL A 214 18.87 -23.81 20.94
CA VAL A 214 18.63 -25.25 20.89
C VAL A 214 17.80 -25.64 22.10
N ALA A 215 16.60 -26.15 21.86
CA ALA A 215 15.67 -26.53 22.92
C ALA A 215 14.90 -27.81 22.53
N PRO A 216 14.80 -28.82 23.41
CA PRO A 216 13.90 -29.95 23.16
C PRO A 216 12.43 -29.51 23.25
N PRO A 217 11.49 -30.33 22.74
CA PRO A 217 10.06 -30.06 22.88
C PRO A 217 9.67 -29.81 24.35
N LYS A 218 8.78 -28.85 24.58
CA LYS A 218 8.28 -28.46 25.91
C LYS A 218 9.33 -27.90 26.89
N ALA A 219 10.52 -27.52 26.42
CA ALA A 219 11.55 -26.88 27.26
C ALA A 219 11.32 -25.38 27.54
N GLY A 220 10.18 -24.82 27.10
CA GLY A 220 9.86 -23.40 27.28
C GLY A 220 10.48 -22.48 26.23
N LYS A 221 10.79 -22.99 25.02
CA LYS A 221 11.27 -22.22 23.85
C LYS A 221 10.41 -20.96 23.67
N THR A 222 9.10 -21.12 23.49
CA THR A 222 8.16 -20.02 23.24
C THR A 222 8.16 -18.97 24.35
N VAL A 223 8.21 -19.40 25.62
CA VAL A 223 8.28 -18.49 26.78
C VAL A 223 9.57 -17.68 26.75
N LEU A 224 10.71 -18.33 26.47
CA LEU A 224 12.00 -17.66 26.37
C LEU A 224 12.02 -16.62 25.24
N LEU A 225 11.50 -17.00 24.06
CA LEU A 225 11.41 -16.14 22.89
C LEU A 225 10.57 -14.88 23.16
N LYS A 226 9.40 -15.03 23.81
CA LYS A 226 8.58 -13.90 24.25
C LYS A 226 9.31 -12.96 25.21
N LYS A 227 10.04 -13.52 26.18
CA LYS A 227 10.83 -12.73 27.13
C LYS A 227 11.92 -11.94 26.44
N ILE A 228 12.62 -12.55 25.47
CA ILE A 228 13.63 -11.86 24.66
C ILE A 228 12.98 -10.74 23.83
N ALA A 229 11.90 -11.04 23.10
CA ALA A 229 11.15 -10.07 22.32
C ALA A 229 10.73 -8.84 23.14
N ASN A 230 10.06 -9.07 24.27
CA ASN A 230 9.60 -7.99 25.15
C ASN A 230 10.75 -7.21 25.79
N ALA A 231 11.86 -7.88 26.12
CA ALA A 231 13.05 -7.19 26.61
C ALA A 231 13.67 -6.29 25.55
N ILE A 232 13.74 -6.74 24.29
CA ILE A 232 14.27 -5.95 23.18
C ILE A 232 13.39 -4.72 22.94
N THR A 233 12.07 -4.89 22.79
CA THR A 233 11.17 -3.75 22.52
C THR A 233 11.20 -2.73 23.66
N ARG A 234 11.35 -3.18 24.92
CA ARG A 234 11.45 -2.30 26.08
C ARG A 234 12.79 -1.56 26.16
N ASN A 235 13.90 -2.27 25.98
CA ASN A 235 15.24 -1.74 26.23
C ASN A 235 15.83 -1.01 25.01
N HIS A 236 15.38 -1.36 23.80
CA HIS A 236 15.90 -0.85 22.54
C HIS A 236 14.72 -0.46 21.61
N PRO A 237 14.01 0.63 21.88
CA PRO A 237 12.87 1.07 21.06
C PRO A 237 13.27 1.51 19.65
N ASP A 238 14.58 1.65 19.37
CA ASP A 238 15.14 1.90 18.04
C ASP A 238 15.28 0.63 17.18
N VAL A 239 14.99 -0.54 17.73
CA VAL A 239 15.05 -1.84 17.06
C VAL A 239 13.66 -2.17 16.52
N GLU A 240 13.55 -2.50 15.23
CA GLU A 240 12.34 -3.15 14.73
C GLU A 240 12.43 -4.64 15.02
N LEU A 241 11.39 -5.16 15.68
CA LEU A 241 11.24 -6.56 16.00
C LEU A 241 10.33 -7.21 14.96
N ILE A 242 10.85 -8.21 14.24
CA ILE A 242 10.05 -9.10 13.38
C ILE A 242 10.16 -10.51 13.94
N VAL A 243 9.04 -11.13 14.26
CA VAL A 243 8.98 -12.54 14.65
C VAL A 243 8.36 -13.33 13.51
N LEU A 244 9.10 -14.30 13.01
CA LEU A 244 8.69 -15.20 11.94
C LEU A 244 8.39 -16.58 12.53
N LEU A 245 7.14 -17.03 12.36
CA LEU A 245 6.70 -18.36 12.81
C LEU A 245 6.42 -19.23 11.60
N ILE A 246 7.18 -20.30 11.40
CA ILE A 246 7.02 -21.23 10.27
C ILE A 246 6.64 -22.59 10.82
N ASP A 247 5.68 -23.26 10.17
CA ASP A 247 5.23 -24.61 10.52
C ASP A 247 4.77 -24.72 11.99
N GLU A 248 4.22 -23.61 12.52
CA GLU A 248 3.80 -23.48 13.91
C GLU A 248 2.28 -23.54 14.02
N ARG A 249 1.77 -23.92 15.20
CA ARG A 249 0.32 -24.05 15.42
C ARG A 249 -0.40 -22.70 15.49
N PRO A 250 -1.63 -22.57 14.96
CA PRO A 250 -2.39 -21.31 15.01
C PRO A 250 -2.57 -20.72 16.41
N GLU A 251 -2.75 -21.56 17.44
CA GLU A 251 -2.85 -21.11 18.83
C GLU A 251 -1.53 -20.52 19.36
N GLU A 252 -0.39 -21.04 18.94
CA GLU A 252 0.94 -20.54 19.31
C GLU A 252 1.25 -19.23 18.58
N VAL A 253 0.83 -19.11 17.32
CA VAL A 253 0.88 -17.85 16.56
C VAL A 253 0.05 -16.77 17.23
N THR A 254 -1.20 -17.07 17.57
CA THR A 254 -2.12 -16.12 18.22
C THR A 254 -1.57 -15.68 19.57
N ASP A 255 -1.01 -16.62 20.34
CA ASP A 255 -0.39 -16.36 21.63
C ASP A 255 0.84 -15.43 21.50
N MET A 256 1.67 -15.63 20.47
CA MET A 256 2.79 -14.72 20.17
C MET A 256 2.31 -13.31 19.79
N GLN A 257 1.34 -13.21 18.87
CA GLN A 257 0.78 -11.93 18.41
C GLN A 257 0.23 -11.07 19.55
N ARG A 258 -0.42 -11.69 20.53
CA ARG A 258 -0.97 -10.97 21.69
C ARG A 258 0.09 -10.62 22.75
N SER A 259 1.23 -11.30 22.74
CA SER A 259 2.23 -11.23 23.80
C SER A 259 3.41 -10.30 23.51
N ILE A 260 3.63 -9.92 22.26
CA ILE A 260 4.79 -9.13 21.85
C ILE A 260 4.38 -7.82 21.19
N GLN A 261 5.22 -6.80 21.37
CA GLN A 261 5.13 -5.53 20.65
C GLN A 261 6.14 -5.56 19.51
N GLY A 262 5.67 -5.96 18.33
CA GLY A 262 6.47 -6.11 17.12
C GLY A 262 5.64 -6.65 15.96
N GLU A 263 6.26 -6.74 14.79
CA GLU A 263 5.65 -7.36 13.62
C GLU A 263 5.73 -8.89 13.77
N VAL A 264 4.59 -9.57 13.68
CA VAL A 264 4.53 -11.04 13.72
C VAL A 264 4.09 -11.54 12.36
N VAL A 265 5.01 -12.21 11.66
CA VAL A 265 4.78 -12.85 10.37
C VAL A 265 4.72 -14.36 10.58
N TYR A 266 3.85 -15.04 9.86
CA TYR A 266 3.66 -16.46 10.08
C TYR A 266 3.20 -17.22 8.83
N SER A 267 3.54 -18.50 8.81
CA SER A 267 2.97 -19.52 7.94
C SER A 267 2.70 -20.73 8.82
N THR A 268 1.42 -20.99 9.11
CA THR A 268 0.99 -22.13 9.96
C THR A 268 1.26 -23.46 9.28
N PHE A 269 1.29 -24.55 10.04
CA PHE A 269 1.53 -25.91 9.52
C PHE A 269 0.51 -26.40 8.48
N ASP A 270 -0.66 -25.74 8.37
CA ASP A 270 -1.68 -26.04 7.37
C ASP A 270 -1.30 -25.57 5.94
N GLU A 271 -0.25 -24.77 5.81
CA GLU A 271 0.21 -24.21 4.54
C GLU A 271 1.22 -25.13 3.83
N GLU A 272 1.31 -25.02 2.51
CA GLU A 272 2.28 -25.81 1.73
C GLU A 272 3.75 -25.37 1.99
N PRO A 273 4.74 -26.27 1.90
CA PRO A 273 6.15 -25.95 2.09
C PRO A 273 6.69 -24.82 1.20
N GLU A 274 6.18 -24.70 -0.03
CA GLU A 274 6.50 -23.60 -0.93
C GLU A 274 6.05 -22.25 -0.36
N ASN A 275 4.91 -22.22 0.34
CA ASN A 275 4.43 -21.01 0.99
C ASN A 275 5.32 -20.62 2.17
N HIS A 276 5.75 -21.59 2.99
CA HIS A 276 6.71 -21.35 4.08
C HIS A 276 8.01 -20.70 3.56
N THR A 277 8.55 -21.26 2.48
CA THR A 277 9.79 -20.77 1.85
C THR A 277 9.62 -19.35 1.35
N ARG A 278 8.54 -19.09 0.59
CA ARG A 278 8.25 -17.76 0.03
C ARG A 278 8.07 -16.69 1.11
N VAL A 279 7.32 -17.00 2.17
CA VAL A 279 7.10 -16.06 3.29
C VAL A 279 8.42 -15.78 4.00
N ALA A 280 9.24 -16.80 4.27
CA ALA A 280 10.54 -16.63 4.90
C ALA A 280 11.50 -15.79 4.04
N GLU A 281 11.52 -16.00 2.73
CA GLU A 281 12.32 -15.22 1.77
C GLU A 281 11.87 -13.77 1.72
N LEU A 282 10.55 -13.51 1.68
CA LEU A 282 10.04 -12.14 1.65
C LEU A 282 10.34 -11.38 2.94
N VAL A 283 10.27 -12.07 4.09
CA VAL A 283 10.67 -11.52 5.40
C VAL A 283 12.17 -11.24 5.45
N LEU A 284 12.99 -12.11 4.88
CA LEU A 284 14.43 -11.89 4.76
C LEU A 284 14.76 -10.70 3.84
N GLU A 285 14.04 -10.52 2.74
CA GLU A 285 14.20 -9.35 1.89
C GLU A 285 13.75 -8.08 2.61
N ARG A 286 12.62 -8.12 3.32
CA ARG A 286 12.16 -7.02 4.18
C ARG A 286 13.23 -6.60 5.19
N ALA A 287 13.83 -7.59 5.85
CA ALA A 287 14.94 -7.40 6.77
C ALA A 287 16.12 -6.65 6.14
N LYS A 288 16.54 -7.07 4.95
CA LYS A 288 17.63 -6.43 4.20
C LYS A 288 17.28 -4.98 3.89
N ARG A 289 16.07 -4.69 3.39
CA ARG A 289 15.62 -3.33 3.05
C ARG A 289 15.64 -2.40 4.26
N LEU A 290 15.29 -2.89 5.45
CA LEU A 290 15.39 -2.13 6.70
C LEU A 290 16.84 -1.79 7.07
N VAL A 291 17.74 -2.77 6.94
CA VAL A 291 19.18 -2.58 7.22
C VAL A 291 19.82 -1.58 6.25
N GLU A 292 19.44 -1.60 4.96
CA GLU A 292 19.92 -0.66 3.94
C GLU A 292 19.65 0.80 4.30
N LEU A 293 18.55 1.07 5.00
CA LEU A 293 18.15 2.42 5.40
C LEU A 293 18.88 2.93 6.65
N LYS A 294 19.75 2.10 7.26
CA LYS A 294 20.58 2.43 8.43
C LYS A 294 19.80 2.92 9.65
N LYS A 295 18.48 2.80 9.65
CA LYS A 295 17.61 3.34 10.70
C LYS A 295 17.28 2.32 11.78
N MET A 296 17.24 1.04 11.45
CA MET A 296 16.70 0.03 12.34
C MET A 296 17.55 -1.22 12.36
N TRP A 297 17.79 -1.70 13.58
CA TRP A 297 18.33 -3.03 13.80
C TRP A 297 17.15 -3.98 13.77
N LEU A 298 17.33 -5.10 13.09
CA LEU A 298 16.33 -6.13 13.06
C LEU A 298 16.70 -7.22 14.06
N PHE A 299 15.74 -7.58 14.89
CA PHE A 299 15.76 -8.87 15.56
C PHE A 299 14.75 -9.77 14.86
N CYS A 300 15.24 -10.78 14.14
CA CYS A 300 14.42 -11.78 13.48
C CYS A 300 14.46 -13.06 14.31
N LEU A 301 13.29 -13.50 14.77
CA LEU A 301 13.15 -14.70 15.58
C LEU A 301 12.40 -15.73 14.74
N ILE A 302 13.05 -16.86 14.46
CA ILE A 302 12.45 -17.98 13.75
C ILE A 302 12.17 -19.05 14.81
N ALA A 303 10.90 -19.32 15.06
CA ALA A 303 10.47 -20.39 15.95
C ALA A 303 10.41 -21.71 15.18
#